data_AF-A0AA42FFI1-F1
#
_entry.id   AF-A0AA42FFI1-F1
#
_cell.length_a   1.000
_cell.length_b   1.000
_cell.length_c   1.000
_cell.angle_alpha   90.00
_cell.angle_beta   90.00
_cell.angle_gamma   90.00
#
_symmetry.space_group_name_H-M   'P 1'
#
loop_
_entity.id
_entity.type
_entity.pdbx_description
1 polymer ?
#
loop_
_entity_poly.entity_id
_entity_poly.type
_entity_poly.pdbx_seq_one_letter_code
_entity_poly.pdbx_strand_id
1 'polypeptide(L)' 'MKSYKYIIGFAVGFLLLYLAIPGTNESPKDKEKSKDRDVIKLCWKDYEKKSLSAETKQLIASVCEKKEDDFLKKYGVKP' A
#
# COMPACT_ATOMS: atom_id res chain seq x y z
N MET A 1 -11.34 -31.54 -35.91
CA MET A 1 -10.51 -30.30 -35.94
C MET A 1 -11.36 -29.02 -36.04
N LYS A 2 -12.44 -28.87 -35.25
CA LYS A 2 -13.28 -27.64 -35.26
C LYS A 2 -13.28 -26.97 -33.89
N SER A 3 -13.18 -27.77 -32.84
CA SER A 3 -13.15 -27.35 -31.44
C SER A 3 -11.96 -26.44 -31.10
N TYR A 4 -10.79 -26.65 -31.72
CA TYR A 4 -9.60 -25.83 -31.44
C TYR A 4 -9.77 -24.37 -31.89
N LYS A 5 -10.56 -24.11 -32.95
CA LYS A 5 -10.87 -22.74 -33.40
C LYS A 5 -11.73 -21.98 -32.38
N TYR A 6 -12.69 -22.66 -31.76
CA TYR A 6 -13.52 -22.08 -30.70
C TYR A 6 -12.71 -21.86 -29.42
N ILE A 7 -11.80 -22.79 -29.08
CA ILE A 7 -10.91 -22.65 -27.92
C ILE A 7 -9.96 -21.46 -28.12
N ILE A 8 -9.35 -21.31 -29.30
CA ILE A 8 -8.49 -20.16 -29.62
C ILE A 8 -9.29 -18.86 -29.61
N GLY A 9 -10.47 -18.85 -30.23
CA GLY A 9 -11.34 -17.66 -30.23
C GLY A 9 -11.76 -17.24 -28.82
N PHE A 10 -12.09 -18.20 -27.96
CA PHE A 10 -12.41 -17.94 -26.56
C PHE A 10 -11.20 -17.42 -25.78
N ALA A 11 -10.02 -18.02 -25.95
CA ALA A 11 -8.80 -17.59 -25.28
C ALA A 11 -8.40 -16.16 -25.66
N VAL A 12 -8.47 -15.82 -26.96
CA VAL A 12 -8.17 -14.46 -27.45
C VAL A 12 -9.22 -13.46 -26.98
N GLY A 13 -10.51 -13.83 -27.03
CA GLY A 13 -11.59 -12.99 -26.53
C GLY A 13 -11.46 -12.70 -25.04
N PHE A 14 -11.14 -13.71 -24.23
CA PHE A 14 -10.94 -13.57 -22.79
C PHE A 14 -9.72 -12.70 -22.46
N LEU A 15 -8.61 -12.86 -23.20
CA LEU A 15 -7.41 -12.03 -23.03
C LEU A 15 -7.71 -10.55 -23.32
N LEU A 16 -8.43 -10.25 -24.40
CA LEU A 16 -8.83 -8.88 -24.74
C LEU A 16 -9.76 -8.28 -23.68
N LEU A 17 -10.67 -9.08 -23.13
CA LEU A 17 -11.58 -8.66 -22.07
C LEU A 17 -10.84 -8.38 -20.76
N TYR A 18 -9.80 -9.17 -20.44
CA TYR A 18 -8.95 -8.96 -19.27
C TYR A 18 -8.11 -7.68 -19.39
N LEU A 19 -7.59 -7.38 -20.57
CA LEU A 19 -6.84 -6.13 -20.84
C LEU A 19 -7.74 -4.88 -20.90
N ALA A 20 -9.04 -5.06 -21.15
CA ALA A 20 -10.02 -3.98 -21.16
C ALA A 20 -10.52 -3.58 -19.76
N ILE A 21 -10.14 -4.31 -18.70
CA ILE A 21 -10.41 -3.89 -17.33
C ILE A 21 -9.51 -2.67 -17.07
N PRO A 22 -10.07 -1.45 -16.90
CA PRO A 22 -9.26 -0.31 -16.54
C PRO A 22 -8.57 -0.65 -15.21
N GLY A 23 -7.23 -0.73 -15.24
CA GLY A 23 -6.44 -0.91 -14.04
C GLY A 23 -6.90 0.10 -13.00
N THR A 24 -7.09 -0.35 -11.76
CA THR A 24 -7.55 0.48 -10.65
C THR A 24 -6.66 1.72 -10.58
N ASN A 25 -7.20 2.82 -11.11
CA ASN A 25 -6.58 4.13 -11.06
C ASN A 25 -6.72 4.66 -9.64
N GLU A 26 -6.08 3.98 -8.68
CA GLU A 26 -5.76 4.60 -7.41
C GLU A 26 -4.93 5.81 -7.79
N SER A 27 -5.47 7.01 -7.51
CA SER A 27 -4.77 8.25 -7.77
C SER A 27 -3.35 8.12 -7.20
N PRO A 28 -2.30 8.59 -7.89
CA PRO A 28 -0.94 8.56 -7.34
C PRO A 28 -0.87 9.10 -5.90
N LYS A 29 -1.75 10.05 -5.58
CA LYS A 29 -1.94 10.62 -4.24
C LYS A 29 -2.46 9.62 -3.20
N ASP A 30 -3.39 8.75 -3.57
CA ASP A 30 -3.95 7.73 -2.66
C ASP A 30 -2.92 6.64 -2.37
N LYS A 31 -2.13 6.25 -3.38
CA LYS A 31 -1.00 5.32 -3.19
C LYS A 31 0.06 5.91 -2.29
N GLU A 32 0.42 7.18 -2.49
CA GLU A 32 1.40 7.88 -1.66
C GLU A 32 0.92 8.00 -0.21
N LYS A 33 -0.35 8.37 -0.01
CA LYS A 33 -0.99 8.41 1.31
C LYS A 33 -1.01 7.05 1.98
N SER A 34 -1.32 5.98 1.26
CA SER A 34 -1.29 4.62 1.81
C SER A 34 0.13 4.23 2.25
N LYS A 35 1.12 4.49 1.40
CA LYS A 35 2.53 4.20 1.72
C LYS A 35 3.02 4.95 2.94
N ASP A 36 2.71 6.24 3.05
CA ASP A 36 3.13 7.05 4.20
C ASP A 36 2.48 6.53 5.49
N ARG A 37 1.23 6.06 5.43
CA ARG A 37 0.55 5.41 6.56
C ARG A 37 1.21 4.08 6.93
N ASP A 38 1.58 3.27 5.94
CA ASP A 38 2.24 1.98 6.16
C ASP A 38 3.61 2.14 6.84
N VAL A 39 4.35 3.20 6.51
CA VAL A 39 5.62 3.55 7.17
C VAL A 39 5.39 3.88 8.65
N ILE A 40 4.36 4.64 8.98
CA ILE A 40 3.99 4.96 10.38
C ILE A 40 3.61 3.69 11.14
N LYS A 41 2.79 2.83 10.52
CA LYS A 41 2.40 1.54 11.09
C LYS A 41 3.62 0.64 11.36
N LEU A 42 4.59 0.64 10.44
CA LEU A 42 5.85 -0.10 10.62
C LEU A 42 6.67 0.48 11.77
N CYS A 43 6.71 1.81 11.92
CA CYS A 43 7.41 2.48 13.01
C CYS A 43 6.88 2.02 14.38
N TRP A 44 5.56 2.02 14.57
CA TRP A 44 4.94 1.54 15.81
C TRP A 44 5.12 0.04 16.03
N LYS A 45 5.09 -0.76 14.96
CA LYS A 45 5.42 -2.18 15.04
C LYS A 45 6.86 -2.41 15.52
N ASP A 46 7.80 -1.57 15.08
CA ASP A 46 9.18 -1.64 15.54
C ASP A 46 9.32 -1.20 17.00
N TYR A 47 8.58 -0.18 17.43
CA TYR A 47 8.50 0.25 18.84
C TYR A 47 8.06 -0.90 19.78
N GLU A 48 7.15 -1.76 19.34
CA GLU A 48 6.63 -2.88 20.14
C GLU A 48 7.64 -4.01 20.36
N LYS A 49 8.79 -4.02 19.67
CA LYS A 49 9.80 -5.06 19.81
C LYS A 49 10.28 -5.16 21.26
N LYS A 50 10.16 -6.37 21.83
CA LYS A 50 10.53 -6.67 23.22
C LYS A 50 12.04 -6.55 23.50
N SER A 51 12.86 -6.64 22.46
CA SER A 51 14.32 -6.54 22.56
C SER A 51 14.84 -5.10 22.72
N LEU A 52 13.97 -4.09 22.63
CA LEU A 52 14.36 -2.69 22.73
C LEU A 52 14.40 -2.23 24.19
N SER A 53 15.44 -1.48 24.55
CA SER A 53 15.50 -0.79 25.84
C SER A 53 14.45 0.33 25.91
N ALA A 54 14.10 0.75 27.13
CA ALA A 54 13.14 1.83 27.34
C ALA A 54 13.58 3.15 26.66
N GLU A 55 14.88 3.46 26.71
CA GLU A 55 15.46 4.63 26.05
C GLU A 55 15.31 4.55 24.52
N THR A 56 15.63 3.40 23.92
CA THR A 56 15.45 3.20 22.47
C THR A 56 13.98 3.30 22.08
N LYS A 57 13.06 2.79 22.91
CA LYS A 57 11.62 2.95 22.68
C LYS A 57 11.17 4.41 22.70
N GLN A 58 11.67 5.22 23.64
CA GLN A 58 11.36 6.66 23.67
C GLN A 58 11.86 7.39 22.43
N LEU A 59 13.06 7.05 21.95
CA LEU A 59 13.61 7.59 20.71
C LEU A 59 12.76 7.21 19.50
N ILE A 60 12.34 5.94 19.40
CA ILE A 60 11.48 5.48 18.31
C ILE A 60 10.12 6.16 18.39
N ALA A 61 9.50 6.28 19.57
CA ALA A 61 8.23 6.97 19.74
C ALA A 61 8.29 8.42 19.25
N SER A 62 9.34 9.15 19.62
CA SER A 62 9.57 10.53 19.16
C SER A 62 9.63 10.62 17.62
N VAL A 63 10.24 9.62 16.97
CA VAL A 63 10.32 9.55 15.51
C VAL A 63 8.96 9.18 14.90
N CYS A 64 8.24 8.22 15.47
CA CYS A 64 6.92 7.82 14.98
C CYS A 64 5.93 8.98 15.08
N GLU A 65 5.84 9.66 16.23
CA GLU A 65 4.98 10.82 16.44
C GLU A 65 5.29 11.95 15.45
N LYS A 66 6.57 12.24 15.20
CA LYS A 66 6.96 13.21 14.16
C LYS A 66 6.45 12.82 12.78
N LYS A 67 6.47 11.54 12.42
CA LYS A 67 5.92 11.05 11.14
C LYS A 67 4.40 11.20 11.09
N GLU A 68 3.69 11.00 12.19
CA GLU A 68 2.25 11.25 12.26
C GLU A 68 1.92 12.73 12.09
N ASP A 69 2.70 13.61 12.70
CA ASP A 69 2.57 15.06 12.53
C ASP A 69 2.81 15.48 11.07
N ASP A 70 3.86 14.94 10.45
CA ASP A 70 4.17 15.19 9.04
C ASP A 70 3.05 14.67 8.12
N PHE A 71 2.47 13.51 8.44
CA PHE A 71 1.33 12.94 7.73
C PHE A 71 0.09 13.81 7.87
N LEU A 72 -0.21 14.28 9.08
CA LEU A 72 -1.32 15.19 9.35
C LEU A 72 -1.15 16.52 8.59
N LYS A 73 0.06 17.08 8.58
CA LYS A 73 0.36 18.30 7.81
C LYS A 73 0.22 18.10 6.31
N LYS A 74 0.61 16.93 5.79
CA LYS A 74 0.60 16.61 4.36
C LYS A 74 -0.80 16.26 3.84
N TYR A 75 -1.61 15.54 4.62
CA TYR A 75 -2.89 14.97 4.18
C TYR A 75 -4.12 15.49 4.91
N GLY A 76 -3.95 16.30 5.97
CA GLY A 76 -5.04 16.87 6.76
C GLY A 76 -5.84 15.87 7.60
N VAL A 77 -5.37 14.63 7.71
CA VAL A 77 -6.02 13.57 8.49
C VAL A 77 -4.98 12.80 9.30
N LYS A 78 -5.41 12.20 10.42
CA LYS A 78 -4.53 11.32 11.18
C LYS A 78 -4.28 9.99 10.43
N PRO A 79 -3.06 9.43 10.54
CA PRO A 79 -2.70 8.13 9.96
C PRO A 79 -3.44 6.96 10.61
#